data_AF-A0A928E839-F1
#
_entry.id   AF-A0A928E839-F1
#
_cell.length_a   1.000
_cell.length_b   1.000
_cell.length_c   1.000
_cell.angle_alpha   90.00
_cell.angle_beta   90.00
_cell.angle_gamma   90.00
#
_symmetry.space_group_name_H-M   'P 1'
#
loop_
_entity.id
_entity.type
_entity.pdbx_description
1 polymer ?
#
loop_
_entity_poly.entity_id
_entity_poly.type
_entity_poly.pdbx_seq_one_letter_code
_entity_poly.pdbx_strand_id
1 'polypeptide(L)'
;MSRILQLRRGNTAEHENFTGQIGEITMDTDAKNIRIHDGETPGGTPMARRDEIPDLTPFDYVIEWQMPTAENNHTWYRKYKSGWVEQGGIIHSPDTTPVTQILPIKMNNDMYCLVYGVYFNSANTITSQIRNKTSESFGIKCSLQATNVAWYVCGISKS
;
A
#
# COMPACT_ATOMS: atom_id res chain seq x y z
N MET A 1 14.91 -39.79 -29.38
CA MET A 1 15.40 -39.99 -28.00
C MET A 1 15.34 -38.67 -27.26
N SER A 2 14.68 -38.60 -26.11
CA SER A 2 14.72 -37.41 -25.26
C SER A 2 16.02 -37.40 -24.44
N ARG A 3 16.71 -36.27 -24.39
CA ARG A 3 17.91 -36.11 -23.55
C ARG A 3 17.48 -35.66 -22.16
N ILE A 4 17.83 -36.42 -21.13
CA ILE A 4 17.54 -36.07 -19.74
C ILE A 4 18.74 -35.32 -19.16
N LEU A 5 18.53 -34.09 -18.69
CA LEU A 5 19.53 -33.33 -17.94
C LEU A 5 19.47 -33.74 -16.47
N GLN A 6 20.61 -34.16 -15.92
CA GLN A 6 20.79 -34.29 -14.47
C GLN A 6 21.86 -33.29 -14.04
N LEU A 7 21.56 -32.51 -13.00
CA LEU A 7 22.52 -31.60 -12.38
C LEU A 7 23.47 -32.39 -11.47
N ARG A 8 24.68 -31.85 -11.23
CA ARG A 8 25.55 -32.32 -10.16
C ARG A 8 24.75 -32.27 -8.85
N ARG A 9 24.80 -33.35 -8.07
CA ARG A 9 24.00 -33.51 -6.86
C ARG A 9 24.78 -34.16 -5.74
N GLY A 10 24.40 -33.84 -4.50
CA GLY A 10 25.01 -34.34 -3.27
C GLY A 10 24.12 -34.02 -2.08
N ASN A 11 24.42 -34.60 -0.92
CA ASN A 11 23.73 -34.32 0.34
C ASN A 11 24.14 -32.95 0.91
N THR A 12 23.48 -32.47 1.97
CA THR A 12 23.76 -31.11 2.50
C THR A 12 25.20 -30.98 3.01
N ALA A 13 25.74 -31.99 3.69
CA ALA A 13 27.10 -31.96 4.24
C ALA A 13 28.19 -31.98 3.14
N GLU A 14 27.93 -32.68 2.03
CA GLU A 14 28.79 -32.64 0.84
C GLU A 14 28.79 -31.26 0.20
N HIS A 15 27.61 -30.61 0.14
CA HIS A 15 27.49 -29.26 -0.39
C HIS A 15 28.20 -28.21 0.46
N GLU A 16 28.12 -28.30 1.79
CA GLU A 16 28.76 -27.32 2.71
C GLU A 16 30.25 -27.11 2.45
N ASN A 17 30.95 -28.12 1.93
CA ASN A 17 32.38 -28.06 1.62
C ASN A 17 32.68 -27.89 0.11
N PHE A 18 31.66 -27.87 -0.74
CA PHE A 18 31.80 -27.79 -2.19
C PHE A 18 31.66 -26.34 -2.67
N THR A 19 32.67 -25.85 -3.38
CA THR A 19 32.61 -24.58 -4.13
C THR A 19 32.45 -24.88 -5.62
N GLY A 20 31.29 -24.55 -6.18
CA GLY A 20 31.05 -24.68 -7.62
C GLY A 20 31.62 -23.53 -8.43
N GLN A 21 31.69 -23.70 -9.75
CA GLN A 21 32.15 -22.64 -10.64
C GLN A 21 31.13 -21.49 -10.75
N ILE A 22 31.57 -20.33 -11.26
CA ILE A 22 30.70 -19.19 -11.54
C ILE A 22 29.54 -19.64 -12.45
N GLY A 23 28.31 -19.48 -11.96
CA GLY A 23 27.09 -19.84 -12.69
C GLY A 23 26.74 -21.33 -12.67
N GLU A 24 27.49 -22.16 -11.92
CA GLU A 24 27.13 -23.57 -11.73
C GLU A 24 25.87 -23.70 -10.88
N ILE A 25 24.96 -24.59 -11.29
CA ILE A 25 23.76 -24.96 -10.53
C ILE A 25 23.89 -26.42 -10.12
N THR A 26 23.65 -26.67 -8.84
CA THR A 26 23.73 -28.01 -8.25
C THR A 26 22.47 -28.33 -7.44
N MET A 27 22.23 -29.61 -7.20
CA MET A 27 21.07 -30.11 -6.45
C MET A 27 21.51 -30.66 -5.08
N ASP A 28 20.97 -30.09 -4.01
CA ASP A 28 21.05 -30.65 -2.67
C ASP A 28 19.94 -31.68 -2.48
N THR A 29 20.30 -32.94 -2.26
CA THR A 29 19.35 -34.06 -2.18
C THR A 29 18.59 -34.12 -0.86
N ASP A 30 19.17 -33.63 0.23
CA ASP A 30 18.55 -33.68 1.56
C ASP A 30 17.58 -32.51 1.70
N ALA A 31 18.04 -31.30 1.37
CA ALA A 31 17.21 -30.10 1.36
C ALA A 31 16.20 -30.08 0.20
N LYS A 32 16.35 -30.99 -0.78
CA LYS A 32 15.55 -31.02 -2.03
C LYS A 32 15.53 -29.65 -2.70
N ASN A 33 16.69 -29.03 -2.80
CA ASN A 33 16.82 -27.63 -3.19
C ASN A 33 17.96 -27.42 -4.19
N ILE A 34 17.88 -26.37 -4.99
CA ILE A 34 18.95 -25.97 -5.91
C ILE A 34 19.87 -24.95 -5.24
N ARG A 35 21.17 -25.03 -5.55
CA ARG A 35 22.20 -24.09 -5.11
C ARG A 35 22.90 -23.47 -6.31
N ILE A 36 23.05 -22.14 -6.31
CA ILE A 36 23.77 -21.36 -7.32
C ILE A 36 25.17 -21.05 -6.79
N HIS A 37 26.18 -21.21 -7.63
CA HIS A 37 27.58 -21.00 -7.27
C HIS A 37 28.20 -19.79 -7.97
N ASP A 38 29.12 -19.14 -7.26
CA ASP A 38 29.84 -17.92 -7.67
C ASP A 38 31.34 -18.15 -7.88
N GLY A 39 31.84 -19.39 -7.78
CA GLY A 39 33.27 -19.69 -7.88
C GLY A 39 34.05 -19.56 -6.58
N GLU A 40 33.46 -19.01 -5.51
CA GLU A 40 34.20 -18.60 -4.31
C GLU A 40 33.56 -19.12 -3.03
N THR A 41 32.23 -19.08 -2.92
CA THR A 41 31.49 -19.40 -1.70
C THR A 41 31.27 -20.92 -1.54
N PRO A 42 31.87 -21.59 -0.53
CA PRO A 42 31.54 -22.98 -0.22
C PRO A 42 30.06 -23.13 0.14
N GLY A 43 29.41 -24.19 -0.37
CA GLY A 43 27.98 -24.38 -0.22
C GLY A 43 27.11 -23.62 -1.21
N GLY A 44 27.64 -22.61 -1.91
CA GLY A 44 26.89 -21.74 -2.80
C GLY A 44 25.69 -21.06 -2.10
N THR A 45 24.79 -20.51 -2.90
CA THR A 45 23.55 -19.86 -2.43
C THR A 45 22.35 -20.76 -2.70
N PRO A 46 21.67 -21.30 -1.66
CA PRO A 46 20.42 -22.03 -1.84
C PRO A 46 19.28 -21.10 -2.26
N MET A 47 18.41 -21.56 -3.17
CA MET A 47 17.24 -20.81 -3.60
C MET A 47 16.06 -21.01 -2.66
N ALA A 48 15.20 -20.00 -2.50
CA ALA A 48 13.99 -20.16 -1.71
C ALA A 48 13.01 -21.13 -2.40
N ARG A 49 12.45 -22.08 -1.64
CA ARG A 49 11.37 -22.96 -2.11
C ARG A 49 10.01 -22.31 -1.88
N ARG A 50 9.00 -22.77 -2.63
CA ARG A 50 7.64 -22.21 -2.54
C ARG A 50 7.02 -22.35 -1.14
N ASP A 51 7.32 -23.43 -0.43
CA ASP A 51 6.85 -23.72 0.92
C ASP A 51 7.56 -22.91 2.02
N GLU A 52 8.70 -22.28 1.70
CA GLU A 52 9.44 -21.40 2.61
C GLU A 52 8.96 -19.95 2.54
N ILE A 53 8.25 -19.58 1.45
CA ILE A 53 7.64 -18.26 1.30
C ILE A 53 6.29 -18.29 2.03
N PRO A 54 6.07 -17.47 3.07
CA PRO A 54 4.77 -17.40 3.73
C PRO A 54 3.71 -17.02 2.71
N ASP A 55 2.52 -17.59 2.84
CA ASP A 55 1.39 -17.15 2.02
C ASP A 55 1.22 -15.64 2.21
N LEU A 56 1.32 -14.89 1.11
CA LEU A 56 1.19 -13.43 1.11
C LEU A 56 -0.28 -12.98 1.01
N THR A 57 -1.23 -13.93 0.97
CA THR A 57 -2.67 -13.64 1.05
C THR A 57 -3.11 -12.81 2.26
N PRO A 58 -2.49 -12.86 3.47
CA PRO A 58 -2.94 -12.01 4.57
C PRO A 58 -2.46 -10.56 4.43
N PHE A 59 -1.52 -10.25 3.52
CA PHE A 59 -1.08 -8.88 3.32
C PHE A 59 -2.09 -8.10 2.51
N ASP A 60 -2.53 -6.99 3.08
CA ASP A 60 -3.36 -6.04 2.37
C ASP A 60 -2.49 -5.20 1.43
N TYR A 61 -2.95 -4.98 0.20
CA TYR A 61 -2.21 -4.23 -0.81
C TYR A 61 -3.15 -3.31 -1.59
N VAL A 62 -2.61 -2.21 -2.12
CA VAL A 62 -3.37 -1.24 -2.91
C VAL A 62 -3.79 -1.87 -4.24
N ILE A 63 -5.10 -1.91 -4.50
CA ILE A 63 -5.70 -2.44 -5.74
C ILE A 63 -6.17 -1.34 -6.69
N GLU A 64 -6.38 -0.14 -6.18
CA GLU A 64 -6.89 1.01 -6.95
C GLU A 64 -6.42 2.30 -6.28
N TRP A 65 -6.09 3.31 -7.06
CA TRP A 65 -5.65 4.61 -6.54
C TRP A 65 -5.96 5.74 -7.52
N GLN A 66 -6.01 6.96 -6.98
CA GLN A 66 -6.18 8.19 -7.76
C GLN A 66 -5.24 9.29 -7.24
N MET A 67 -4.58 10.01 -8.15
CA MET A 67 -3.80 11.21 -7.85
C MET A 67 -4.69 12.46 -7.81
N PRO A 68 -4.36 13.49 -7.01
CA PRO A 68 -5.10 14.74 -6.99
C PRO A 68 -4.82 15.57 -8.25
N THR A 69 -5.86 15.91 -9.00
CA THR A 69 -5.79 16.74 -10.21
C THR A 69 -6.86 17.83 -10.16
N ALA A 70 -6.79 18.84 -11.03
CA ALA A 70 -7.80 19.88 -11.05
C ALA A 70 -9.19 19.32 -11.42
N GLU A 71 -9.24 18.33 -12.32
CA GLU A 71 -10.46 17.69 -12.81
C GLU A 71 -11.20 16.90 -11.73
N ASN A 72 -10.48 16.37 -10.75
CA ASN A 72 -11.06 15.63 -9.62
C ASN A 72 -11.13 16.45 -8.33
N ASN A 73 -11.08 17.78 -8.44
CA ASN A 73 -11.12 18.72 -7.33
C ASN A 73 -9.99 18.48 -6.30
N HIS A 74 -8.81 18.11 -6.78
CA HIS A 74 -7.61 17.83 -5.98
C HIS A 74 -7.83 16.76 -4.91
N THR A 75 -8.58 15.72 -5.26
CA THR A 75 -8.84 14.57 -4.38
C THR A 75 -7.99 13.37 -4.75
N TRP A 76 -7.57 12.61 -3.74
CA TRP A 76 -6.76 11.40 -3.90
C TRP A 76 -7.34 10.26 -3.08
N TYR A 77 -7.06 9.03 -3.49
CA TYR A 77 -7.36 7.85 -2.66
C TYR A 77 -6.41 6.69 -2.94
N ARG A 78 -6.36 5.76 -1.98
CA ARG A 78 -5.82 4.40 -2.09
C ARG A 78 -6.86 3.43 -1.55
N LYS A 79 -7.25 2.48 -2.37
CA LYS A 79 -8.14 1.38 -1.99
C LYS A 79 -7.35 0.09 -1.90
N TYR A 80 -7.52 -0.61 -0.80
CA TYR A 80 -6.81 -1.82 -0.49
C TYR A 80 -7.67 -3.06 -0.74
N LYS A 81 -7.03 -4.22 -0.91
CA LYS A 81 -7.70 -5.50 -1.20
C LYS A 81 -8.73 -5.88 -0.15
N SER A 82 -8.50 -5.53 1.11
CA SER A 82 -9.43 -5.71 2.24
C SER A 82 -10.72 -4.89 2.15
N GLY A 83 -10.76 -3.92 1.23
CA GLY A 83 -11.81 -2.89 1.17
C GLY A 83 -11.50 -1.66 2.03
N TRP A 84 -10.39 -1.65 2.78
CA TRP A 84 -9.90 -0.44 3.44
C TRP A 84 -9.59 0.64 2.40
N VAL A 85 -9.92 1.88 2.73
CA VAL A 85 -9.64 3.06 1.91
C VAL A 85 -9.02 4.14 2.76
N GLU A 86 -8.06 4.82 2.15
CA GLU A 86 -7.58 6.13 2.59
C GLU A 86 -7.85 7.12 1.46
N GLN A 87 -8.44 8.26 1.77
CA GLN A 87 -8.74 9.29 0.77
C GLN A 87 -8.64 10.67 1.39
N GLY A 88 -8.31 11.65 0.56
CA GLY A 88 -8.08 13.00 1.04
C GLY A 88 -8.13 14.01 -0.08
N GLY A 89 -7.90 15.27 0.27
CA GLY A 89 -7.85 16.34 -0.71
C GLY A 89 -7.78 17.71 -0.06
N ILE A 90 -7.95 18.73 -0.90
CA ILE A 90 -7.99 20.13 -0.47
C ILE A 90 -9.32 20.74 -0.92
N ILE A 91 -10.06 21.28 0.04
CA ILE A 91 -11.20 22.15 -0.22
C ILE A 91 -10.65 23.57 -0.31
N HIS A 92 -10.77 24.19 -1.49
CA HIS A 92 -10.37 25.57 -1.68
C HIS A 92 -11.44 26.50 -1.10
N SER A 93 -10.98 27.48 -0.29
CA SER A 93 -11.78 28.59 0.22
C SER A 93 -13.16 28.27 0.83
N PRO A 94 -13.27 27.45 1.88
CA PRO A 94 -14.53 27.35 2.61
C PRO A 94 -14.85 28.68 3.29
N ASP A 95 -16.04 29.21 3.00
CA ASP A 95 -16.58 30.45 3.55
C ASP A 95 -17.43 30.17 4.80
N THR A 96 -18.15 31.18 5.30
CA THR A 96 -19.16 31.09 6.35
C THR A 96 -20.34 30.18 5.98
N THR A 97 -20.47 29.80 4.70
CA THR A 97 -21.41 28.82 4.18
C THR A 97 -20.84 27.40 4.26
N PRO A 98 -21.61 26.40 4.71
CA PRO A 98 -21.14 25.01 4.74
C PRO A 98 -20.79 24.51 3.32
N VAL A 99 -19.59 23.96 3.16
CA VAL A 99 -19.14 23.28 1.93
C VAL A 99 -19.31 21.78 2.11
N THR A 100 -19.93 21.12 1.14
CA THR A 100 -20.07 19.65 1.12
C THR A 100 -18.97 19.04 0.26
N GLN A 101 -18.08 18.27 0.88
CA GLN A 101 -17.07 17.48 0.19
C GLN A 101 -17.60 16.08 -0.08
N ILE A 102 -17.66 15.72 -1.37
CA ILE A 102 -18.01 14.37 -1.81
C ILE A 102 -16.75 13.49 -1.73
N LEU A 103 -16.89 12.30 -1.15
CA LEU A 103 -15.82 11.33 -1.06
C LEU A 103 -15.65 10.61 -2.41
N PRO A 104 -14.44 10.57 -3.00
CA PRO A 104 -14.17 9.77 -4.19
C PRO A 104 -14.60 8.32 -4.07
N ILE A 105 -14.38 7.71 -2.90
CA ILE A 105 -14.82 6.36 -2.60
C ILE A 105 -15.86 6.40 -1.48
N LYS A 106 -17.04 5.86 -1.77
CA LYS A 106 -18.12 5.71 -0.79
C LYS A 106 -17.69 4.77 0.35
N MET A 107 -17.85 5.23 1.58
CA MET A 107 -17.63 4.45 2.79
C MET A 107 -18.80 3.50 3.04
N ASN A 108 -18.57 2.41 3.77
CA ASN A 108 -19.61 1.44 4.10
C ASN A 108 -20.70 2.04 5.01
N ASN A 109 -20.32 2.96 5.89
CA ASN A 109 -21.19 3.71 6.80
C ASN A 109 -20.54 5.07 7.12
N ASP A 110 -21.12 5.83 8.05
CA ASP A 110 -20.64 7.12 8.52
C ASP A 110 -19.66 7.03 9.71
N MET A 111 -19.23 5.84 10.13
CA MET A 111 -18.30 5.62 11.26
C MET A 111 -16.81 5.62 10.85
N TYR A 112 -16.47 6.15 9.67
CA TYR A 112 -15.06 6.26 9.23
C TYR A 112 -14.25 7.29 10.04
N CYS A 113 -12.93 7.24 10.01
CA CYS A 113 -12.11 8.30 10.58
C CYS A 113 -12.13 9.51 9.65
N LEU A 114 -12.38 10.72 10.18
CA LEU A 114 -12.30 11.99 9.43
C LEU A 114 -11.41 12.96 10.22
N VAL A 115 -10.34 13.41 9.58
CA VAL A 115 -9.41 14.41 10.11
C VAL A 115 -9.30 15.53 9.08
N TYR A 116 -9.18 16.77 9.55
CA TYR A 116 -8.99 17.92 8.68
C TYR A 116 -8.10 18.98 9.34
N GLY A 117 -7.47 19.82 8.52
CA GLY A 117 -6.63 20.93 8.93
C GLY A 117 -6.92 22.16 8.10
N VAL A 118 -7.04 23.31 8.77
CA VAL A 118 -7.36 24.60 8.13
C VAL A 118 -6.10 25.43 7.98
N TYR A 119 -5.83 25.92 6.78
CA TYR A 119 -4.74 26.86 6.49
C TYR A 119 -5.27 28.29 6.39
N PHE A 120 -4.60 29.22 7.06
CA PHE A 120 -4.98 30.63 7.09
C PHE A 120 -3.76 31.55 7.10
N ASN A 121 -3.89 32.72 6.46
CA ASN A 121 -2.82 33.72 6.32
C ASN A 121 -3.10 35.01 7.15
N SER A 122 -3.92 34.93 8.21
CA SER A 122 -4.24 36.09 9.05
C SER A 122 -4.13 35.74 10.53
N ALA A 123 -3.83 36.73 11.38
CA ALA A 123 -3.73 36.57 12.84
C ALA A 123 -5.09 36.35 13.54
N ASN A 124 -6.16 36.06 12.78
CA ASN A 124 -7.50 35.89 13.31
C ASN A 124 -7.72 34.47 13.84
N THR A 125 -8.48 34.34 14.92
CA THR A 125 -8.97 33.04 15.41
C THR A 125 -10.09 32.56 14.49
N ILE A 126 -9.89 31.40 13.84
CA ILE A 126 -10.91 30.76 13.00
C ILE A 126 -11.40 29.49 13.71
N THR A 127 -12.72 29.34 13.80
CA THR A 127 -13.33 28.07 14.22
C THR A 127 -13.79 27.32 12.98
N SER A 128 -13.67 26.01 13.03
CA SER A 128 -14.11 25.12 11.97
C SER A 128 -14.83 23.93 12.60
N GLN A 129 -15.84 23.42 11.91
CA GLN A 129 -16.65 22.32 12.42
C GLN A 129 -17.14 21.42 11.28
N ILE A 130 -17.18 20.12 11.55
CA ILE A 130 -17.90 19.16 10.72
C ILE A 130 -19.39 19.29 11.03
N ARG A 131 -20.19 19.61 10.00
CA ARG A 131 -21.63 19.87 10.14
C ARG A 131 -22.47 18.61 9.96
N ASN A 132 -22.03 17.74 9.07
CA ASN A 132 -22.66 16.47 8.77
C ASN A 132 -21.61 15.50 8.23
N LYS A 133 -21.91 14.22 8.37
CA LYS A 133 -21.09 13.12 7.92
C LYS A 133 -22.01 12.02 7.42
N THR A 134 -21.77 11.54 6.21
CA THR A 134 -22.54 10.48 5.58
C THR A 134 -21.56 9.50 4.93
N SER A 135 -22.00 8.34 4.50
CA SER A 135 -21.14 7.39 3.76
C SER A 135 -20.51 7.98 2.48
N GLU A 136 -21.06 9.06 1.93
CA GLU A 136 -20.66 9.61 0.62
C GLU A 136 -20.03 10.99 0.70
N SER A 137 -20.20 11.70 1.81
CA SER A 137 -19.80 13.09 1.93
C SER A 137 -19.71 13.55 3.37
N PHE A 138 -18.98 14.63 3.58
CA PHE A 138 -19.02 15.38 4.82
C PHE A 138 -19.12 16.86 4.51
N GLY A 139 -19.75 17.61 5.42
CA GLY A 139 -19.84 19.06 5.32
C GLY A 139 -18.92 19.72 6.32
N ILE A 140 -18.18 20.71 5.86
CA ILE A 140 -17.32 21.55 6.70
C ILE A 140 -17.79 23.00 6.64
N LYS A 141 -17.76 23.68 7.78
CA LYS A 141 -17.98 25.13 7.86
C LYS A 141 -16.84 25.78 8.60
N CYS A 142 -16.35 26.90 8.08
CA CYS A 142 -15.42 27.79 8.77
C CYS A 142 -16.14 29.05 9.26
N SER A 143 -15.63 29.71 10.29
CA SER A 143 -16.21 30.97 10.81
C SER A 143 -15.81 32.20 10.01
N LEU A 144 -14.75 32.09 9.20
CA LEU A 144 -14.23 33.10 8.29
C LEU A 144 -13.72 32.38 7.04
N GLN A 145 -13.50 33.15 5.97
CA GLN A 145 -12.90 32.63 4.74
C GLN A 145 -11.52 32.03 5.06
N ALA A 146 -11.40 30.71 4.97
CA ALA A 146 -10.10 30.04 5.02
C ALA A 146 -9.43 30.09 3.65
N THR A 147 -8.11 29.96 3.59
CA THR A 147 -7.42 29.84 2.29
C THR A 147 -7.70 28.47 1.70
N ASN A 148 -7.43 27.42 2.48
CA ASN A 148 -7.57 26.02 2.09
C ASN A 148 -7.88 25.14 3.31
N VAL A 149 -8.61 24.04 3.11
CA VAL A 149 -8.76 22.99 4.12
C VAL A 149 -8.30 21.66 3.54
N ALA A 150 -7.25 21.10 4.13
CA ALA A 150 -6.84 19.72 3.85
C ALA A 150 -7.69 18.76 4.67
N TRP A 151 -8.07 17.64 4.08
CA TRP A 151 -8.86 16.62 4.75
C TRP A 151 -8.33 15.22 4.42
N TYR A 152 -8.56 14.30 5.35
CA TYR A 152 -8.22 12.90 5.25
C TYR A 152 -9.34 12.06 5.87
N VAL A 153 -9.71 11.00 5.18
CA VAL A 153 -10.70 10.01 5.59
C VAL A 153 -10.12 8.63 5.42
N CYS A 154 -10.32 7.75 6.42
CA CYS A 154 -10.04 6.34 6.26
C CYS A 154 -11.08 5.42 6.91
N GLY A 155 -11.20 4.21 6.38
CA GLY A 155 -12.14 3.19 6.86
C GLY A 155 -12.50 2.19 5.77
N ILE A 156 -13.56 1.40 6.01
CA ILE A 156 -14.02 0.39 5.05
C ILE A 156 -14.91 1.04 3.98
N SER A 157 -14.57 0.80 2.70
CA SER A 157 -15.39 1.18 1.56
C SER A 157 -16.66 0.36 1.46
N LYS A 158 -17.68 0.91 0.81
CA LYS A 158 -18.85 0.12 0.43
C LYS A 158 -18.45 -0.88 -0.66
N SER A 159 -18.83 -2.14 -0.47
CA SER A 159 -18.64 -3.25 -1.42
C SER A 159 -19.27 -2.95 -2.78
#